data_AF-A0A959ITT1-F1
#
_entry.id   AF-A0A959ITT1-F1
#
_cell.length_a   1.000
_cell.length_b   1.000
_cell.length_c   1.000
_cell.angle_alpha   90.00
_cell.angle_beta   90.00
_cell.angle_gamma   90.00
#
_symmetry.space_group_name_H-M   'P 1'
#
loop_
_entity.id
_entity.type
_entity.pdbx_description
1 polymer ?
#
loop_
_entity_poly.entity_id
_entity_poly.type
_entity_poly.pdbx_seq_one_letter_code
_entity_poly.pdbx_strand_id
1 'polypeptide(L)'
;MALNRKIVTTELAPRLLAAYQTDRPAFWKMLDEEVLAQKIRFPLLESLGELLFESIPQAEHFTFCDQLIARETIGGNVLIGTILRLHLPDDMDFCFEKTKEYLIQGDVWYVCDIISERVPGRALLQDFDRAFALLQQDFIGHENGWIRRSPGVAGHLAVKWGLEAPYVERYLDWAVTLGNSKDDFIRTGIGWAVKTVARFHSDLVRRKKILDNPDIGNWMKRKIEIGLARPRDLKSKDAED
;
A
#
# COMPACT_ATOMS: atom_id res chain seq x y z
N MET A 1 16.61 5.40 -23.06
CA MET A 1 17.68 5.19 -22.07
C MET A 1 17.12 4.39 -20.92
N ALA A 2 17.80 3.34 -20.43
CA ALA A 2 17.28 2.56 -19.31
C ALA A 2 17.43 3.35 -18.01
N LEU A 3 16.32 3.71 -17.37
CA LEU A 3 16.34 4.46 -16.11
C LEU A 3 16.92 3.60 -14.97
N ASN A 4 17.88 4.18 -14.23
CA ASN A 4 18.43 3.63 -13.01
C ASN A 4 18.43 4.70 -11.91
N ARG A 5 18.74 4.32 -10.67
CA ARG A 5 18.66 5.22 -9.51
C ARG A 5 19.52 6.47 -9.72
N LYS A 6 20.75 6.30 -10.21
CA LYS A 6 21.65 7.41 -10.52
C LYS A 6 20.99 8.40 -11.49
N ILE A 7 20.53 7.94 -12.66
CA ILE A 7 19.88 8.80 -13.67
C ILE A 7 18.66 9.53 -13.09
N VAL A 8 17.81 8.83 -12.32
CA VAL A 8 16.65 9.45 -11.68
C VAL A 8 17.09 10.58 -10.74
N THR A 9 18.08 10.32 -9.88
CA THR A 9 18.55 11.27 -8.88
C THR A 9 19.39 12.41 -9.44
N THR A 10 20.22 12.18 -10.46
CA THR A 10 21.23 13.15 -10.93
C THR A 10 20.83 13.89 -12.19
N GLU A 11 19.86 13.39 -12.96
CA GLU A 11 19.48 13.99 -14.25
C GLU A 11 17.99 14.37 -14.27
N LEU A 12 17.12 13.40 -14.03
CA LEU A 12 15.67 13.59 -14.16
C LEU A 12 15.09 14.47 -13.05
N ALA A 13 15.33 14.13 -11.78
CA ALA A 13 14.78 14.87 -10.65
C ALA A 13 15.23 16.34 -10.65
N PRO A 14 16.53 16.69 -10.83
CA PRO A 14 16.93 18.10 -10.88
C PRO A 14 16.21 18.90 -11.98
N ARG A 15 16.01 18.30 -13.16
CA ARG A 15 15.27 18.95 -14.27
C ARG A 15 13.80 19.16 -13.94
N LEU A 16 13.15 18.15 -13.37
CA LEU A 16 11.76 18.25 -12.91
C LEU A 16 11.62 19.34 -11.84
N LEU A 17 12.49 19.35 -10.84
CA LEU A 17 12.43 20.31 -9.74
C LEU A 17 12.69 21.74 -10.20
N ALA A 18 13.65 21.95 -11.09
CA ALA A 18 13.88 23.25 -11.72
C ALA A 18 12.63 23.73 -12.47
N ALA A 19 12.00 22.86 -13.27
CA ALA A 19 10.76 23.17 -13.97
C ALA A 19 9.62 23.46 -12.99
N TYR A 20 9.51 22.72 -11.88
CA TYR A 20 8.49 22.96 -10.86
C TYR A 20 8.59 24.39 -10.30
N GLN A 21 9.80 24.91 -10.08
CA GLN A 21 9.98 26.25 -9.52
C GLN A 21 9.76 27.37 -10.54
N THR A 22 9.96 27.10 -11.83
CA THR A 22 10.06 28.14 -12.87
C THR A 22 8.92 28.13 -13.89
N ASP A 23 8.38 26.95 -14.22
CA ASP A 23 7.37 26.73 -15.24
C ASP A 23 6.54 25.45 -14.93
N ARG A 24 5.42 25.63 -14.22
CA ARG A 24 4.53 24.51 -13.83
C ARG A 24 3.99 23.73 -15.03
N PRO A 25 3.52 24.35 -16.14
CA PRO A 25 3.19 23.63 -17.35
C PRO A 25 4.31 22.75 -17.90
N ALA A 26 5.55 23.26 -17.97
CA ALA A 26 6.69 22.49 -18.44
C ALA A 26 7.03 21.32 -17.51
N PHE A 27 6.93 21.52 -16.19
CA PHE A 27 7.09 20.44 -15.22
C PHE A 27 6.10 19.30 -15.47
N TRP A 28 4.81 19.61 -15.59
CA TRP A 28 3.79 18.59 -15.77
C TRP A 28 3.97 17.84 -17.07
N LYS A 29 4.26 18.54 -18.17
CA LYS A 29 4.58 17.91 -19.44
C LYS A 29 5.77 16.95 -19.33
N MET A 30 6.85 17.38 -18.66
CA MET A 30 8.03 16.55 -18.46
C MET A 30 7.75 15.34 -17.58
N LEU A 31 7.00 15.52 -16.49
CA LEU A 31 6.60 14.42 -15.62
C LEU A 31 5.74 13.40 -16.38
N ASP A 32 4.77 13.87 -17.18
CA ASP A 32 3.89 13.02 -17.97
C ASP A 32 4.69 12.21 -19.01
N GLU A 33 5.56 12.87 -19.79
CA GLU A 33 6.30 12.25 -20.90
C GLU A 33 7.48 11.38 -20.46
N GLU A 34 8.27 11.85 -19.49
CA GLU A 34 9.52 11.19 -19.06
C GLU A 34 9.33 10.23 -17.88
N VAL A 35 8.22 10.33 -17.14
CA VAL A 35 7.96 9.51 -15.94
C VAL A 35 6.67 8.70 -16.06
N LEU A 36 5.51 9.36 -16.16
CA LEU A 36 4.22 8.68 -15.99
C LEU A 36 3.82 7.83 -17.20
N ALA A 37 4.25 8.22 -18.41
CA ALA A 37 4.09 7.41 -19.62
C ALA A 37 5.10 6.23 -19.71
N GLN A 38 6.12 6.21 -18.86
CA GLN A 38 7.21 5.24 -18.93
C GLN A 38 7.00 4.07 -17.95
N LYS A 39 7.47 2.88 -18.33
CA LYS A 39 7.48 1.71 -17.44
C LYS A 39 8.67 1.78 -16.47
N ILE A 40 8.55 2.60 -15.44
CA ILE A 40 9.58 2.77 -14.41
C ILE A 40 9.34 1.79 -13.25
N ARG A 41 10.41 1.18 -12.75
CA ARG A 41 10.34 0.27 -11.58
C ARG A 41 9.91 1.05 -10.34
N PHE A 42 9.02 0.47 -9.54
CA PHE A 42 8.47 1.13 -8.34
C PHE A 42 9.53 1.68 -7.36
N PRO A 43 10.65 0.99 -7.05
CA PRO A 43 11.67 1.57 -6.18
C PRO A 43 12.28 2.88 -6.71
N LEU A 44 12.36 3.05 -8.02
CA LEU A 44 12.84 4.29 -8.63
C LEU A 44 11.81 5.40 -8.55
N LEU A 45 10.52 5.07 -8.70
CA LEU A 45 9.41 6.02 -8.50
C LEU A 45 9.32 6.45 -7.03
N GLU A 46 9.54 5.54 -6.08
CA GLU A 46 9.59 5.86 -4.66
C GLU A 46 10.74 6.82 -4.35
N SER A 47 11.94 6.58 -4.90
CA SER A 47 13.07 7.52 -4.78
C SER A 47 12.74 8.90 -5.39
N LEU A 48 12.04 8.94 -6.52
CA LEU A 48 11.59 10.21 -7.11
C LEU A 48 10.53 10.89 -6.23
N GLY A 49 9.59 10.14 -5.66
CA GLY A 49 8.55 10.66 -4.78
C GLY A 49 9.13 11.29 -3.51
N GLU A 50 10.19 10.69 -2.94
CA GLU A 50 10.94 11.27 -1.82
C GLU A 50 11.58 12.61 -2.21
N LEU A 51 12.26 12.68 -3.36
CA LEU A 51 12.86 13.93 -3.84
C LEU A 51 11.81 15.02 -4.14
N LEU A 52 10.66 14.64 -4.69
CA LEU A 52 9.55 15.56 -4.93
C LEU A 52 8.97 16.06 -3.61
N PHE A 53 8.78 15.20 -2.62
CA PHE A 53 8.31 15.58 -1.28
C PHE A 53 9.26 16.57 -0.58
N GLU A 54 10.57 16.38 -0.71
CA GLU A 54 11.55 17.28 -0.09
C GLU A 54 11.61 18.67 -0.75
N SER A 55 11.25 18.74 -2.04
CA SER A 55 11.48 19.93 -2.86
C SER A 55 10.23 20.75 -3.15
N ILE A 56 9.07 20.10 -3.19
CA ILE A 56 7.78 20.77 -3.33
C ILE A 56 7.43 21.41 -1.97
N PRO A 57 6.87 22.64 -1.94
CA PRO A 57 6.40 23.21 -0.68
C PRO A 57 5.35 22.31 -0.03
N GLN A 58 5.47 22.07 1.28
CA GLN A 58 4.58 21.17 2.03
C GLN A 58 3.08 21.49 1.82
N ALA A 59 2.74 22.78 1.74
CA ALA A 59 1.38 23.26 1.49
C ALA A 59 0.80 22.82 0.13
N GLU A 60 1.65 22.43 -0.82
CA GLU A 60 1.27 22.00 -2.16
C GLU A 60 1.21 20.47 -2.33
N HIS A 61 1.66 19.67 -1.35
CA HIS A 61 1.76 18.21 -1.47
C HIS A 61 0.43 17.54 -1.83
N PHE A 62 -0.66 17.91 -1.18
CA PHE A 62 -1.95 17.29 -1.43
C PHE A 62 -2.56 17.74 -2.76
N THR A 63 -2.45 19.01 -3.11
CA THR A 63 -2.85 19.50 -4.44
C THR A 63 -2.05 18.84 -5.56
N PHE A 64 -0.76 18.58 -5.32
CA PHE A 64 0.07 17.82 -6.25
C PHE A 64 -0.42 16.37 -6.41
N CYS A 65 -0.74 15.69 -5.31
CA CYS A 65 -1.34 14.36 -5.34
C CYS A 65 -2.72 14.34 -6.04
N ASP A 66 -3.56 15.35 -5.83
CA ASP A 66 -4.87 15.49 -6.49
C ASP A 66 -4.70 15.63 -8.01
N GLN A 67 -3.67 16.33 -8.46
CA GLN A 67 -3.32 16.43 -9.87
C GLN A 67 -2.73 15.11 -10.43
N LEU A 68 -2.00 14.34 -9.61
CA LEU A 68 -1.48 13.03 -10.02
C LEU A 68 -2.58 11.99 -10.21
N ILE A 69 -3.56 11.92 -9.30
CA ILE A 69 -4.63 10.91 -9.38
C ILE A 69 -5.52 11.16 -10.62
N ALA A 70 -5.74 12.43 -10.98
CA ALA A 70 -6.48 12.81 -12.19
C ALA A 70 -5.81 12.38 -13.51
N ARG A 71 -4.54 11.96 -13.48
CA ARG A 71 -3.82 11.45 -14.66
C ARG A 71 -3.98 9.95 -14.86
N GLU A 72 -4.57 9.25 -13.91
CA GLU A 72 -4.89 7.81 -14.02
C GLU A 72 -3.69 6.93 -14.39
N THR A 73 -2.48 7.31 -13.96
CA THR A 73 -1.26 6.56 -14.28
C THR A 73 -0.83 5.66 -13.13
N ILE A 74 -0.37 4.45 -13.45
CA ILE A 74 0.22 3.53 -12.46
C ILE A 74 1.37 4.20 -11.69
N GLY A 75 2.24 4.93 -12.41
CA GLY A 75 3.36 5.65 -11.81
C GLY A 75 2.91 6.74 -10.84
N GLY A 76 1.83 7.48 -11.18
CA GLY A 76 1.26 8.51 -10.32
C GLY A 76 0.77 7.96 -8.99
N ASN A 77 0.14 6.77 -8.99
CA ASN A 77 -0.29 6.11 -7.76
C ASN A 77 0.89 5.75 -6.83
N VAL A 78 2.05 5.41 -7.38
CA VAL A 78 3.27 5.16 -6.60
C VAL A 78 3.79 6.44 -5.96
N LEU A 79 3.80 7.55 -6.72
CA LEU A 79 4.20 8.86 -6.20
C LEU A 79 3.24 9.34 -5.09
N ILE A 80 1.92 9.22 -5.31
CA ILE A 80 0.89 9.55 -4.31
C ILE A 80 1.11 8.74 -3.03
N GLY A 81 1.22 7.41 -3.14
CA GLY A 81 1.42 6.54 -1.98
C GLY A 81 2.72 6.86 -1.24
N THR A 82 3.78 7.26 -1.96
CA THR A 82 5.05 7.67 -1.35
C THR A 82 4.93 8.97 -0.57
N ILE A 83 4.30 9.99 -1.15
CA ILE A 83 4.09 11.30 -0.51
C ILE A 83 3.20 11.18 0.72
N LEU A 84 2.07 10.47 0.61
CA LEU A 84 1.20 10.23 1.76
C LEU A 84 1.91 9.44 2.86
N ARG A 85 2.71 8.42 2.50
CA ARG A 85 3.53 7.66 3.47
C ARG A 85 4.48 8.56 4.26
N LEU A 86 5.08 9.55 3.60
CA LEU A 86 6.03 10.47 4.24
C LEU A 86 5.34 11.43 5.23
N HIS A 87 4.04 11.71 5.04
CA HIS A 87 3.22 12.48 5.98
C HIS A 87 2.63 11.65 7.13
N LEU A 88 2.72 10.31 7.11
CA LEU A 88 2.16 9.46 8.17
C LEU A 88 2.62 9.82 9.59
N PRO A 89 3.89 10.17 9.85
CA PRO A 89 4.34 10.55 11.20
C PRO A 89 3.67 11.84 11.70
N ASP A 90 3.30 12.74 10.80
CA ASP A 90 2.76 14.06 11.14
C ASP A 90 1.22 14.02 11.28
N ASP A 91 0.54 13.37 10.34
CA ASP A 91 -0.93 13.31 10.32
C ASP A 91 -1.46 12.02 9.63
N MET A 92 -1.47 10.93 10.40
CA MET A 92 -1.97 9.64 9.92
C MET A 92 -3.46 9.67 9.54
N ASP A 93 -4.29 10.38 10.30
CA ASP A 93 -5.73 10.41 10.06
C ASP A 93 -6.03 11.09 8.72
N PHE A 94 -5.39 12.24 8.46
CA PHE A 94 -5.52 12.91 7.17
C PHE A 94 -4.98 12.07 6.01
N CYS A 95 -3.87 11.35 6.20
CA CYS A 95 -3.35 10.43 5.18
C CYS A 95 -4.32 9.28 4.87
N PHE A 96 -5.05 8.79 5.87
CA PHE A 96 -6.08 7.75 5.68
C PHE A 96 -7.31 8.31 4.96
N GLU A 97 -7.74 9.54 5.28
CA GLU A 97 -8.80 10.23 4.53
C GLU A 97 -8.43 10.42 3.06
N LYS A 98 -7.25 10.98 2.77
CA LYS A 98 -6.75 11.12 1.38
C LYS A 98 -6.60 9.78 0.69
N THR A 99 -6.19 8.73 1.40
CA THR A 99 -6.17 7.38 0.86
C THR A 99 -7.57 6.97 0.39
N LYS A 100 -8.60 7.11 1.22
CA LYS A 100 -9.99 6.79 0.86
C LYS A 100 -10.44 7.56 -0.39
N GLU A 101 -10.18 8.87 -0.44
CA GLU A 101 -10.50 9.70 -1.61
C GLU A 101 -9.84 9.17 -2.90
N TYR A 102 -8.54 8.87 -2.86
CA TYR A 102 -7.82 8.38 -4.04
C TYR A 102 -8.22 6.96 -4.43
N LEU A 103 -8.61 6.10 -3.49
CA LEU A 103 -9.16 4.79 -3.80
C LEU A 103 -10.52 4.88 -4.49
N ILE A 104 -11.37 5.81 -4.05
CA ILE A 104 -12.66 6.08 -4.70
C ILE A 104 -12.44 6.65 -6.10
N GLN A 105 -11.56 7.65 -6.23
CA GLN A 105 -11.32 8.32 -7.51
C GLN A 105 -10.67 7.40 -8.55
N GLY A 106 -9.70 6.57 -8.14
CA GLY A 106 -9.01 5.68 -9.07
C GLY A 106 -9.81 4.44 -9.48
N ASP A 107 -10.80 4.03 -8.68
CA ASP A 107 -11.80 2.98 -8.94
C ASP A 107 -11.29 1.69 -9.65
N VAL A 108 -10.06 1.27 -9.34
CA VAL A 108 -9.45 0.09 -9.98
C VAL A 108 -8.50 -0.63 -9.04
N TRP A 109 -8.41 -1.95 -9.22
CA TRP A 109 -7.71 -2.84 -8.29
C TRP A 109 -6.25 -2.48 -8.05
N TYR A 110 -5.53 -2.03 -9.08
CA TYR A 110 -4.11 -1.69 -8.93
C TYR A 110 -3.91 -0.37 -8.18
N VAL A 111 -4.86 0.59 -8.25
CA VAL A 111 -4.81 1.81 -7.44
C VAL A 111 -4.96 1.44 -5.97
N CYS A 112 -5.99 0.64 -5.66
CA CYS A 112 -6.20 0.08 -4.32
C CYS A 112 -4.95 -0.61 -3.81
N ASP A 113 -4.39 -1.54 -4.59
CA ASP A 113 -3.23 -2.32 -4.17
C ASP A 113 -1.99 -1.40 -3.97
N ILE A 114 -1.68 -0.51 -4.91
CA ILE A 114 -0.48 0.35 -4.87
C ILE A 114 -0.52 1.33 -3.69
N ILE A 115 -1.63 2.05 -3.50
CA ILE A 115 -1.75 3.07 -2.46
C ILE A 115 -1.90 2.40 -1.08
N SER A 116 -2.70 1.33 -0.98
CA SER A 116 -2.95 0.67 0.32
C SER A 116 -1.70 -0.03 0.85
N GLU A 117 -0.86 -0.60 -0.01
CA GLU A 117 0.45 -1.09 0.42
C GLU A 117 1.29 0.04 1.01
N ARG A 118 1.40 1.18 0.31
CA ARG A 118 2.31 2.26 0.69
C ARG A 118 1.84 3.10 1.87
N VAL A 119 0.54 3.25 2.07
CA VAL A 119 0.00 4.12 3.12
C VAL A 119 -0.43 3.28 4.33
N PRO A 120 -1.63 2.64 4.38
CA PRO A 120 -2.03 1.87 5.56
C PRO A 120 -1.12 0.66 5.82
N GLY A 121 -0.55 0.03 4.79
CA GLY A 121 0.40 -1.07 4.97
C GLY A 121 1.69 -0.65 5.67
N ARG A 122 2.19 0.56 5.39
CA ARG A 122 3.35 1.15 6.09
C ARG A 122 2.96 1.70 7.46
N ALA A 123 1.76 2.27 7.59
CA ALA A 123 1.24 2.72 8.87
C ALA A 123 1.16 1.57 9.89
N LEU A 124 0.72 0.38 9.48
CA LEU A 124 0.72 -0.82 10.34
C LEU A 124 2.12 -1.22 10.85
N LEU A 125 3.18 -0.88 10.11
CA LEU A 125 4.58 -1.13 10.52
C LEU A 125 5.14 -0.01 11.41
N GLN A 126 4.58 1.20 11.33
CA GLN A 126 5.06 2.38 12.09
C GLN A 126 4.34 2.51 13.43
N ASP A 127 3.02 2.39 13.43
CA ASP A 127 2.14 2.46 14.61
C ASP A 127 0.96 1.52 14.38
N PHE A 128 1.14 0.25 14.77
CA PHE A 128 0.13 -0.78 14.55
C PHE A 128 -1.19 -0.43 15.22
N ASP A 129 -1.16 0.01 16.48
CA ASP A 129 -2.38 0.20 17.27
C ASP A 129 -3.29 1.28 16.66
N ARG A 130 -2.70 2.43 16.28
CA ARG A 130 -3.46 3.50 15.63
C ARG A 130 -3.94 3.09 14.24
N ALA A 131 -3.04 2.59 13.39
CA ALA A 131 -3.38 2.23 12.01
C ALA A 131 -4.44 1.12 11.96
N PHE A 132 -4.33 0.13 12.85
CA PHE A 132 -5.27 -0.97 12.92
C PHE A 132 -6.66 -0.50 13.38
N ALA A 133 -6.74 0.40 14.37
CA ALA A 133 -8.01 0.97 14.80
C ALA A 133 -8.74 1.68 13.64
N LEU A 134 -8.03 2.49 12.85
CA LEU A 134 -8.60 3.17 11.67
C LEU A 134 -9.11 2.18 10.61
N LEU A 135 -8.35 1.11 10.33
CA LEU A 135 -8.79 0.07 9.38
C LEU A 135 -10.06 -0.66 9.85
N GLN A 136 -10.20 -0.87 11.15
CA GLN A 136 -11.36 -1.54 11.74
C GLN A 136 -12.60 -0.63 11.78
N GLN A 137 -12.41 0.66 12.09
CA GLN A 137 -13.51 1.60 12.30
C GLN A 137 -14.03 2.17 10.98
N ASP A 138 -13.12 2.59 10.10
CA ASP A 138 -13.48 3.45 8.96
C ASP A 138 -13.42 2.76 7.62
N PHE A 139 -12.69 1.65 7.51
CA PHE A 139 -12.45 0.99 6.22
C PHE A 139 -13.38 -0.20 5.99
N ILE A 140 -13.43 -1.14 6.94
CA ILE A 140 -14.11 -2.43 6.69
C ILE A 140 -15.63 -2.32 6.53
N GLY A 141 -16.24 -1.30 7.13
CA GLY A 141 -17.68 -1.01 7.04
C GLY A 141 -18.05 0.04 5.99
N HIS A 142 -17.07 0.59 5.27
CA HIS A 142 -17.29 1.68 4.32
C HIS A 142 -18.20 1.26 3.15
N GLU A 143 -18.91 2.19 2.49
CA GLU A 143 -19.82 1.88 1.37
C GLU A 143 -19.10 1.52 0.06
N ASN A 144 -17.90 2.07 -0.16
CA ASN A 144 -17.06 1.78 -1.32
C ASN A 144 -16.24 0.49 -1.14
N GLY A 145 -16.26 -0.38 -2.14
CA GLY A 145 -15.59 -1.68 -2.12
C GLY A 145 -14.06 -1.61 -2.04
N TRP A 146 -13.40 -0.65 -2.69
CA TRP A 146 -11.94 -0.52 -2.65
C TRP A 146 -11.45 -0.15 -1.25
N ILE A 147 -12.21 0.66 -0.53
CA ILE A 147 -11.94 0.99 0.87
C ILE A 147 -12.08 -0.27 1.74
N ARG A 148 -13.12 -1.08 1.55
CA ARG A 148 -13.27 -2.36 2.27
C ARG A 148 -12.20 -3.40 1.92
N ARG A 149 -11.61 -3.35 0.72
CA ARG A 149 -10.49 -4.21 0.29
C ARG A 149 -9.16 -3.82 0.96
N SER A 150 -8.94 -2.52 1.11
CA SER A 150 -7.66 -1.93 1.54
C SER A 150 -7.07 -2.54 2.82
N PRO A 151 -7.84 -2.83 3.90
CA PRO A 151 -7.30 -3.48 5.10
C PRO A 151 -6.58 -4.81 4.84
N GLY A 152 -7.06 -5.57 3.85
CA GLY A 152 -6.41 -6.82 3.43
C GLY A 152 -5.12 -6.60 2.67
N VAL A 153 -5.05 -5.57 1.84
CA VAL A 153 -3.82 -5.18 1.14
C VAL A 153 -2.78 -4.66 2.13
N ALA A 154 -3.19 -3.80 3.06
CA ALA A 154 -2.33 -3.26 4.11
C ALA A 154 -1.72 -4.40 4.95
N GLY A 155 -2.55 -5.34 5.41
CA GLY A 155 -2.09 -6.51 6.15
C GLY A 155 -1.18 -7.44 5.32
N HIS A 156 -1.46 -7.59 4.02
CA HIS A 156 -0.56 -8.32 3.12
C HIS A 156 0.86 -7.75 3.15
N LEU A 157 1.00 -6.43 2.97
CA LEU A 157 2.31 -5.78 2.99
C LEU A 157 2.96 -5.92 4.38
N ALA A 158 2.27 -5.50 5.43
CA ALA A 158 2.83 -5.43 6.77
C ALA A 158 3.38 -6.79 7.22
N VAL A 159 2.60 -7.86 7.06
CA VAL A 159 3.05 -9.23 7.40
C VAL A 159 4.26 -9.64 6.55
N LYS A 160 4.22 -9.39 5.23
CA LYS A 160 5.33 -9.73 4.34
C LYS A 160 6.61 -8.97 4.69
N TRP A 161 6.49 -7.76 5.23
CA TRP A 161 7.60 -6.86 5.56
C TRP A 161 8.03 -6.93 7.02
N GLY A 162 7.53 -7.91 7.78
CA GLY A 162 8.05 -8.22 9.11
C GLY A 162 7.27 -7.60 10.26
N LEU A 163 5.95 -7.39 10.12
CA LEU A 163 5.09 -7.06 11.25
C LEU A 163 5.31 -8.05 12.41
N GLU A 164 5.42 -7.52 13.62
CA GLU A 164 5.77 -8.32 14.80
C GLU A 164 4.70 -9.37 15.13
N ALA A 165 5.14 -10.51 15.67
CA ALA A 165 4.27 -11.66 15.90
C ALA A 165 2.99 -11.35 16.73
N PRO A 166 3.03 -10.55 17.83
CA PRO A 166 1.81 -10.19 18.56
C PRO A 166 0.81 -9.40 17.72
N TYR A 167 1.30 -8.53 16.84
CA TYR A 167 0.46 -7.73 15.94
C TYR A 167 -0.09 -8.56 14.78
N VAL A 168 0.69 -9.49 14.25
CA VAL A 168 0.20 -10.48 13.26
C VAL A 168 -0.90 -11.34 13.86
N GLU A 169 -0.77 -11.76 15.11
CA GLU A 169 -1.80 -12.53 15.82
C GLU A 169 -3.08 -11.74 16.00
N ARG A 170 -3.00 -10.49 16.48
CA ARG A 170 -4.16 -9.59 16.59
C ARG A 170 -4.84 -9.33 15.25
N TYR A 171 -4.06 -9.07 14.21
CA TYR A 171 -4.58 -8.88 12.86
C TYR A 171 -5.28 -10.16 12.35
N LEU A 172 -4.67 -11.33 12.57
CA LEU A 172 -5.23 -12.61 12.16
C LEU A 172 -6.55 -12.91 12.87
N ASP A 173 -6.62 -12.67 14.17
CA ASP A 173 -7.84 -12.88 14.97
C ASP A 173 -8.99 -12.03 14.44
N TRP A 174 -8.74 -10.76 14.12
CA TRP A 174 -9.72 -9.89 13.46
C TRP A 174 -10.06 -10.37 12.04
N ALA A 175 -9.06 -10.72 11.22
CA ALA A 175 -9.29 -11.17 9.86
C ALA A 175 -10.19 -12.43 9.82
N VAL A 176 -10.05 -13.32 10.80
CA VAL A 176 -10.88 -14.53 10.96
C VAL A 176 -12.34 -14.20 11.23
N THR A 177 -12.66 -13.11 11.95
CA THR A 177 -14.07 -12.71 12.18
C THR A 177 -14.78 -12.32 10.88
N LEU A 178 -14.01 -11.98 9.83
CA LEU A 178 -14.51 -11.67 8.48
C LEU A 178 -14.63 -12.92 7.59
N GLY A 179 -14.30 -14.11 8.12
CA GLY A 179 -14.16 -15.35 7.36
C GLY A 179 -15.42 -15.86 6.67
N ASN A 180 -16.61 -15.39 7.04
CA ASN A 180 -17.86 -15.74 6.38
C ASN A 180 -18.44 -14.62 5.50
N SER A 181 -17.69 -13.52 5.30
CA SER A 181 -18.13 -12.40 4.48
C SER A 181 -18.53 -12.85 3.07
N LYS A 182 -19.61 -12.25 2.55
CA LYS A 182 -20.07 -12.41 1.16
C LYS A 182 -19.58 -11.29 0.25
N ASP A 183 -18.93 -10.27 0.82
CA ASP A 183 -18.36 -9.15 0.08
C ASP A 183 -17.07 -9.57 -0.63
N ASP A 184 -17.06 -9.46 -1.96
CA ASP A 184 -15.92 -9.91 -2.78
C ASP A 184 -14.65 -9.06 -2.58
N PHE A 185 -14.78 -7.78 -2.26
CA PHE A 185 -13.64 -6.91 -1.93
C PHE A 185 -12.98 -7.34 -0.62
N ILE A 186 -13.78 -7.63 0.41
CA ILE A 186 -13.29 -8.20 1.68
C ILE A 186 -12.66 -9.57 1.42
N ARG A 187 -13.35 -10.47 0.72
CA ARG A 187 -12.84 -11.83 0.46
C ARG A 187 -11.52 -11.84 -0.30
N THR A 188 -11.37 -10.93 -1.26
CA THR A 188 -10.13 -10.85 -2.06
C THR A 188 -9.01 -10.16 -1.32
N GLY A 189 -9.27 -9.04 -0.62
CA GLY A 189 -8.29 -8.33 0.20
C GLY A 189 -7.85 -9.17 1.40
N ILE A 190 -8.76 -9.48 2.33
CA ILE A 190 -8.46 -10.26 3.54
C ILE A 190 -7.93 -11.65 3.16
N GLY A 191 -8.48 -12.25 2.10
CA GLY A 191 -7.96 -13.52 1.57
C GLY A 191 -6.50 -13.46 1.14
N TRP A 192 -6.01 -12.31 0.68
CA TRP A 192 -4.60 -12.13 0.38
C TRP A 192 -3.76 -12.00 1.67
N ALA A 193 -4.22 -11.23 2.65
CA ALA A 193 -3.56 -11.09 3.94
C ALA A 193 -3.41 -12.42 4.67
N VAL A 194 -4.51 -13.19 4.85
CA VAL A 194 -4.47 -14.47 5.58
C VAL A 194 -3.63 -15.52 4.87
N LYS A 195 -3.61 -15.51 3.53
CA LYS A 195 -2.69 -16.35 2.74
C LYS A 195 -1.23 -16.00 3.03
N THR A 196 -0.93 -14.71 3.20
CA THR A 196 0.42 -14.24 3.58
C THR A 196 0.76 -14.63 5.01
N VAL A 197 -0.16 -14.42 5.97
CA VAL A 197 0.04 -14.88 7.35
C VAL A 197 0.30 -16.38 7.40
N ALA A 198 -0.51 -17.19 6.71
CA ALA A 198 -0.32 -18.64 6.64
C ALA A 198 1.03 -19.05 6.03
N ARG A 199 1.59 -18.25 5.12
CA ARG A 199 2.91 -18.48 4.54
C ARG A 199 4.04 -18.15 5.53
N PHE A 200 4.01 -16.96 6.14
CA PHE A 200 5.13 -16.45 6.94
C PHE A 200 5.05 -16.83 8.43
N HIS A 201 3.84 -17.04 8.96
CA HIS A 201 3.52 -17.38 10.36
C HIS A 201 2.69 -18.67 10.42
N SER A 202 3.14 -19.70 9.70
CA SER A 202 2.44 -20.99 9.62
C SER A 202 2.24 -21.69 10.97
N ASP A 203 3.13 -21.46 11.94
CA ASP A 203 3.05 -22.00 13.30
C ASP A 203 1.87 -21.38 14.06
N LEU A 204 1.66 -20.07 13.91
CA LEU A 204 0.54 -19.35 14.51
C LEU A 204 -0.80 -19.89 14.00
N VAL A 205 -0.94 -20.05 12.68
CA VAL A 205 -2.14 -20.60 12.04
C VAL A 205 -2.44 -22.02 12.55
N ARG A 206 -1.42 -22.88 12.65
CA ARG A 206 -1.57 -24.26 13.15
C ARG A 206 -1.93 -24.28 14.62
N ARG A 207 -1.25 -23.47 15.46
CA ARG A 207 -1.49 -23.37 16.90
C ARG A 207 -2.93 -22.92 17.21
N LYS A 208 -3.45 -21.98 16.44
CA LYS A 208 -4.82 -21.46 16.59
C LYS A 208 -5.90 -22.33 15.96
N LYS A 209 -5.53 -23.44 15.28
CA LYS A 209 -6.46 -24.38 14.65
C LYS A 209 -7.52 -23.70 13.77
N ILE A 210 -7.12 -22.67 13.01
CA ILE A 210 -8.06 -21.81 12.27
C ILE A 210 -8.90 -22.62 11.26
N LEU A 211 -8.33 -23.66 10.65
CA LEU A 211 -9.03 -24.52 9.69
C LEU A 211 -10.20 -25.31 10.33
N ASP A 212 -10.14 -25.56 11.64
CA ASP A 212 -11.16 -26.25 12.41
C ASP A 212 -12.32 -25.31 12.81
N ASN A 213 -12.16 -24.00 12.61
CA ASN A 213 -13.20 -23.02 12.93
C ASN A 213 -14.43 -23.23 12.02
N PRO A 214 -15.62 -23.52 12.58
CA PRO A 214 -16.85 -23.70 11.79
C PRO A 214 -17.40 -22.38 11.23
N ASP A 215 -17.03 -21.24 11.81
CA ASP A 215 -17.57 -19.93 11.47
C ASP A 215 -16.85 -19.28 10.27
N ILE A 216 -15.76 -19.86 9.78
CA ILE A 216 -15.08 -19.39 8.56
C ILE A 216 -15.53 -20.17 7.33
N GLY A 217 -15.78 -19.43 6.24
CA GLY A 217 -16.19 -20.02 4.97
C GLY A 217 -15.04 -20.75 4.25
N ASN A 218 -15.41 -21.67 3.36
CA ASN A 218 -14.46 -22.47 2.56
C ASN A 218 -13.45 -21.61 1.77
N TRP A 219 -13.84 -20.40 1.37
CA TRP A 219 -12.93 -19.50 0.64
C TRP A 219 -11.73 -19.09 1.51
N MET A 220 -11.93 -18.82 2.80
CA MET A 220 -10.84 -18.44 3.72
C MET A 220 -9.97 -19.65 4.02
N LYS A 221 -10.59 -20.81 4.30
CA LYS A 221 -9.87 -22.08 4.49
C LYS A 221 -8.94 -22.35 3.31
N ARG A 222 -9.45 -22.19 2.08
CA ARG A 222 -8.67 -22.36 0.85
C ARG A 222 -7.49 -21.39 0.75
N LYS A 223 -7.65 -20.12 1.14
CA LYS A 223 -6.55 -19.14 1.14
C LYS A 223 -5.46 -19.50 2.15
N ILE A 224 -5.86 -19.97 3.33
CA ILE A 224 -4.94 -20.44 4.37
C ILE A 224 -4.16 -21.66 3.88
N GLU A 225 -4.83 -22.67 3.32
CA GLU A 225 -4.18 -23.85 2.73
C GLU A 225 -3.14 -23.48 1.65
N ILE A 226 -3.49 -22.56 0.75
CA ILE A 226 -2.56 -22.06 -0.27
C ILE A 226 -1.33 -21.42 0.36
N GLY A 227 -1.49 -20.68 1.47
CA GLY A 227 -0.37 -20.09 2.20
C GLY A 227 0.52 -21.16 2.85
N LEU A 228 -0.09 -22.14 3.53
CA LEU A 228 0.61 -23.24 4.22
C LEU A 228 1.37 -24.17 3.26
N ALA A 229 0.88 -24.33 2.03
CA ALA A 229 1.51 -25.18 1.02
C ALA A 229 2.74 -24.54 0.36
N ARG A 230 2.97 -23.23 0.53
CA ARG A 230 4.10 -22.53 -0.10
C ARG A 230 5.34 -22.62 0.79
N PRO A 231 6.52 -22.92 0.22
CA PRO A 231 7.77 -22.80 0.96
C PRO A 231 7.99 -21.36 1.43
N ARG A 232 8.62 -21.22 2.60
CA ARG A 232 9.18 -19.95 3.05
C ARG A 232 10.34 -19.61 2.11
N ASP A 233 10.12 -18.72 1.15
CA ASP A 233 11.25 -18.14 0.44
C ASP A 233 11.91 -17.16 1.40
N LEU A 234 12.96 -17.62 2.09
CA LEU A 234 13.87 -16.77 2.85
C LEU A 234 14.72 -15.98 1.84
N LYS A 235 14.17 -14.90 1.28
CA LYS A 235 14.95 -13.83 0.65
C LYS A 235 14.36 -12.47 0.96
N SER A 236 14.69 -11.98 2.16
CA SER A 236 14.88 -10.57 2.46
C SER A 236 16.28 -10.39 3.06
N LYS A 237 17.30 -10.84 2.33
CA LYS A 237 18.63 -10.23 2.40
C LYS A 237 18.73 -9.43 1.11
N ASP A 238 18.59 -8.12 1.27
CA ASP A 238 19.07 -7.02 0.43
C ASP A 238 18.33 -5.77 0.95
N ALA A 239 18.59 -5.50 2.24
CA ALA A 239 18.28 -4.25 2.93
C ALA A 239 19.56 -3.90 3.71
N GLU A 240 20.66 -3.77 2.98
CA GLU A 240 21.96 -3.22 3.39
C GLU A 240 22.79 -3.10 2.11
N ASP A 241 22.68 -1.91 1.50
CA ASP A 241 23.65 -1.15 0.69
C ASP A 241 22.94 -0.18 -0.28
#